data_AF-A0A2A6DX53-F1
#
_entry.id   AF-A0A2A6DX53-F1
#
_cell.length_a   1.000
_cell.length_b   1.000
_cell.length_c   1.000
_cell.angle_alpha   90.00
_cell.angle_beta   90.00
_cell.angle_gamma   90.00
#
_symmetry.space_group_name_H-M   'P 1'
#
loop_
_entity.id
_entity.type
_entity.pdbx_description
1 polymer ?
#
loop_
_entity_poly.entity_id
_entity_poly.type
_entity_poly.pdbx_seq_one_letter_code
_entity_poly.pdbx_strand_id
1 'polypeptide(L)'
;MGSEYNVKVNLRIDEELDSMINAIAVRRGEHKAEVYRRLLRKAAEEENAKDSLDPIAIAVRKTMTDVLKPVEDRMAKINAKAAIASATAMYMAMQIYHDMGKDARALYEEARKRAVAFVKLPHDELTGDKDE
;
A
#
# COMPACT_ATOMS: atom_id res chain seq x y z
N MET A 1 53.83 12.10 4.64
CA MET A 1 52.40 12.48 4.59
C MET A 1 51.86 11.92 3.29
N GLY A 2 51.27 10.72 3.32
CA GLY A 2 50.85 10.01 2.12
C GLY A 2 49.69 10.74 1.47
N SER A 3 49.78 11.00 0.16
CA SER A 3 48.65 11.52 -0.61
C SER A 3 47.47 10.57 -0.47
N GLU A 4 46.35 11.02 0.12
CA GLU A 4 45.08 10.26 0.19
C GLU A 4 44.49 9.95 -1.20
N TYR A 5 45.13 10.42 -2.27
CA TYR A 5 44.68 10.29 -3.65
C TYR A 5 45.80 9.71 -4.51
N ASN A 6 45.78 8.38 -4.70
CA ASN A 6 46.79 7.64 -5.48
C ASN A 6 46.36 7.31 -6.91
N VAL A 7 45.08 7.45 -7.26
CA VAL A 7 44.54 7.08 -8.57
C VAL A 7 44.24 8.33 -9.39
N LYS A 8 44.83 8.44 -10.58
CA LYS A 8 44.56 9.52 -11.54
C LYS A 8 43.58 9.04 -12.60
N VAL A 9 42.46 9.75 -12.74
CA VAL A 9 41.45 9.50 -13.77
C VAL A 9 41.46 10.68 -14.74
N ASN A 10 41.56 10.40 -16.04
CA ASN A 10 41.40 11.40 -17.09
C ASN A 10 39.96 11.30 -17.63
N LEU A 11 39.18 12.37 -17.44
CA LEU A 11 37.80 12.46 -17.90
C LEU A 11 37.70 13.61 -18.90
N ARG A 12 36.96 13.41 -20.00
CA ARG A 12 36.52 14.50 -20.87
C ARG A 12 35.13 14.92 -20.42
N ILE A 13 34.93 16.21 -20.23
CA ILE A 13 33.69 16.81 -19.79
C ILE A 13 33.22 17.83 -20.82
N ASP A 14 31.91 18.05 -20.84
CA ASP A 14 31.30 19.08 -21.65
C ASP A 14 31.64 20.48 -21.11
N GLU A 15 31.64 21.46 -22.00
CA GLU A 15 31.99 22.86 -21.72
C GLU A 15 30.97 23.48 -20.75
N GLU A 16 29.70 23.10 -20.87
CA GLU A 16 28.64 23.48 -19.93
C GLU A 16 28.93 22.96 -18.51
N LEU A 17 29.37 21.70 -18.37
CA LEU A 17 29.65 21.10 -17.06
C LEU A 17 30.87 21.75 -16.38
N ASP A 18 31.93 22.06 -17.14
CA ASP A 18 33.08 22.79 -16.58
C ASP A 18 32.67 24.20 -16.12
N SER A 19 31.80 24.87 -16.88
CA SER A 19 31.30 26.20 -16.51
C SER A 19 30.51 26.17 -15.19
N MET A 20 29.66 25.16 -14.99
CA MET A 20 28.90 24.97 -13.74
C MET A 20 29.83 24.69 -12.56
N ILE A 21 30.83 23.83 -12.76
CA ILE A 21 31.79 23.48 -11.71
C ILE A 21 32.69 24.67 -11.36
N ASN A 22 33.04 25.49 -12.34
CA ASN A 22 33.75 26.75 -12.11
C ASN A 22 32.93 27.72 -11.26
N ALA A 23 31.65 27.89 -11.57
CA ALA A 23 30.76 28.73 -10.79
C ALA A 23 30.67 28.25 -9.32
N ILE A 24 30.66 26.93 -9.10
CA ILE A 24 30.65 26.33 -7.76
C ILE A 24 32.01 26.52 -7.04
N ALA A 25 33.12 26.33 -7.75
CA ALA A 25 34.47 26.51 -7.22
C ALA A 25 34.72 27.96 -6.80
N VAL A 26 34.37 28.93 -7.64
CA VAL A 26 34.49 30.37 -7.35
C VAL A 26 33.60 30.76 -6.16
N ARG A 27 32.37 30.25 -6.09
CA ARG A 27 31.43 30.54 -4.99
C ARG A 27 31.94 30.05 -3.64
N ARG A 28 32.69 28.94 -3.61
CA ARG A 28 33.18 28.31 -2.37
C ARG A 28 34.64 28.62 -2.05
N GLY A 29 35.40 29.21 -2.97
CA GLY A 29 36.83 29.46 -2.80
C GLY A 29 37.68 28.19 -2.80
N GLU A 30 37.20 27.12 -3.46
CA GLU A 30 37.87 25.81 -3.50
C GLU A 30 38.51 25.55 -4.87
N HIS A 31 39.52 24.67 -4.90
CA HIS A 31 40.12 24.25 -6.17
C HIS A 31 39.15 23.34 -6.95
N LYS A 32 39.06 23.52 -8.28
CA LYS A 32 38.14 22.74 -9.14
C LYS A 32 38.21 21.23 -8.87
N ALA A 33 39.43 20.68 -8.74
CA ALA A 33 39.67 19.26 -8.49
C ALA A 33 39.00 18.73 -7.20
N GLU A 34 38.89 19.56 -6.16
CA GLU A 34 38.24 19.19 -4.91
C GLU A 34 36.71 19.14 -5.07
N VAL A 35 36.16 20.11 -5.83
CA VAL A 35 34.75 20.12 -6.22
C VAL A 35 34.40 18.89 -7.07
N TYR A 36 35.23 18.53 -8.06
CA TYR A 36 35.06 17.32 -8.85
C TYR A 36 35.00 16.06 -7.98
N ARG A 37 35.95 15.89 -7.07
CA ARG A 37 36.00 14.70 -6.19
C ARG A 37 34.78 14.60 -5.28
N ARG A 38 34.36 15.72 -4.70
CA ARG A 38 33.19 15.76 -3.82
C ARG A 38 31.91 15.44 -4.57
N LEU A 39 31.71 16.04 -5.74
CA LEU A 39 30.52 15.79 -6.56
C LEU A 39 30.48 14.36 -7.08
N LEU A 40 31.60 13.82 -7.56
CA LEU A 40 31.68 12.44 -8.03
C LEU A 40 31.46 11.44 -6.90
N ARG A 41 32.02 11.68 -5.70
CA ARG A 41 31.75 10.83 -4.54
C ARG A 41 30.27 10.83 -4.18
N LYS A 42 29.67 12.01 -4.08
CA LYS A 42 28.25 12.15 -3.75
C LYS A 42 27.36 11.49 -4.79
N ALA A 43 27.65 11.68 -6.07
CA ALA A 43 26.90 11.04 -7.16
C ALA A 43 27.04 9.50 -7.12
N ALA A 44 28.23 8.98 -6.86
CA ALA A 44 28.45 7.54 -6.71
C ALA A 44 27.72 6.95 -5.49
N GLU A 45 27.68 7.68 -4.38
CA GLU A 45 26.91 7.28 -3.18
C GLU A 45 25.40 7.29 -3.47
N GLU A 46 24.89 8.33 -4.14
CA GLU A 46 23.47 8.44 -4.52
C GLU A 46 23.06 7.33 -5.50
N GLU A 47 23.90 7.01 -6.48
CA GLU A 47 23.62 5.95 -7.46
C GLU A 47 23.60 4.57 -6.80
N ASN A 48 24.57 4.26 -5.94
CA ASN A 48 24.58 3.01 -5.16
C ASN A 48 23.37 2.91 -4.23
N ALA A 49 22.92 4.03 -3.65
CA ALA A 49 21.75 4.05 -2.80
C ALA A 49 20.47 3.76 -3.61
N LYS A 50 20.31 4.33 -4.80
CA LYS A 50 19.19 4.04 -5.71
C LYS A 50 19.16 2.57 -6.13
N ASP A 51 20.31 2.05 -6.58
CA ASP A 51 20.47 0.64 -6.97
C ASP A 51 20.19 -0.32 -5.80
N SER A 52 20.43 0.11 -4.56
CA SER A 52 20.11 -0.68 -3.36
C SER A 52 18.64 -0.56 -2.95
N LEU A 53 18.00 0.59 -3.17
CA LEU A 53 16.61 0.83 -2.80
C LEU A 53 15.63 0.00 -3.65
N ASP A 54 15.90 -0.17 -4.94
CA ASP A 54 15.04 -0.94 -5.84
C ASP A 54 14.88 -2.42 -5.43
N PRO A 55 15.94 -3.21 -5.20
CA PRO A 55 15.80 -4.59 -4.75
C PRO A 55 15.20 -4.69 -3.34
N ILE A 56 15.48 -3.72 -2.45
CA ILE A 56 14.86 -3.67 -1.12
C ILE A 56 13.34 -3.42 -1.23
N ALA A 57 12.93 -2.47 -2.06
CA ALA A 57 11.51 -2.15 -2.26
C ALA A 57 10.74 -3.33 -2.85
N ILE A 58 11.34 -4.04 -3.81
CA ILE A 58 10.77 -5.27 -4.38
C ILE A 58 10.64 -6.36 -3.30
N ALA A 59 11.69 -6.56 -2.49
CA ALA A 59 11.66 -7.53 -1.41
C ALA A 59 10.58 -7.23 -0.37
N VAL A 60 10.43 -5.96 0.04
CA VAL A 60 9.40 -5.52 1.01
C VAL A 60 7.99 -5.70 0.46
N ARG A 61 7.73 -5.36 -0.81
CA ARG A 61 6.40 -5.61 -1.42
C ARG A 61 6.09 -7.10 -1.47
N LYS A 62 7.09 -7.92 -1.79
CA LYS A 62 6.91 -9.38 -1.84
C LYS A 62 6.59 -9.95 -0.46
N THR A 63 7.35 -9.58 0.57
CA THR A 63 7.10 -10.04 1.94
C THR A 63 5.74 -9.58 2.47
N MET A 64 5.34 -8.33 2.21
CA MET A 64 3.99 -7.85 2.54
C MET A 64 2.91 -8.69 1.85
N THR A 65 3.08 -8.99 0.56
CA THR A 65 2.13 -9.80 -0.21
C THR A 65 2.04 -11.22 0.35
N ASP A 66 3.18 -11.84 0.66
CA ASP A 66 3.26 -13.20 1.19
C ASP A 66 2.59 -13.31 2.57
N VAL A 67 2.64 -12.26 3.39
CA VAL A 67 1.99 -12.20 4.71
C VAL A 67 0.49 -11.94 4.59
N LEU A 68 0.06 -11.04 3.70
CA LEU A 68 -1.35 -10.63 3.58
C LEU A 68 -2.20 -11.65 2.84
N LYS A 69 -1.65 -12.31 1.81
CA LYS A 69 -2.41 -13.22 0.95
C LYS A 69 -3.07 -14.39 1.69
N PRO A 70 -2.43 -15.07 2.66
CA PRO A 70 -3.10 -16.11 3.45
C PRO A 70 -4.26 -15.60 4.31
N VAL A 71 -4.16 -14.36 4.80
CA VAL A 71 -5.22 -13.73 5.59
C VAL A 71 -6.40 -13.39 4.68
N GLU A 72 -6.13 -12.80 3.52
CA GLU A 72 -7.15 -12.51 2.50
C GLU A 72 -7.88 -13.77 2.03
N ASP A 73 -7.12 -14.83 1.67
CA ASP A 73 -7.69 -16.12 1.27
C ASP A 73 -8.55 -16.75 2.37
N ARG A 74 -8.14 -16.59 3.64
CA ARG A 74 -8.91 -17.08 4.78
C ARG A 74 -10.20 -16.29 4.95
N MET A 75 -10.15 -14.96 4.87
CA MET A 75 -11.34 -14.11 4.95
C MET A 75 -12.30 -14.39 3.81
N ALA A 76 -11.80 -14.57 2.58
CA ALA A 76 -12.60 -14.97 1.43
C ALA A 76 -13.31 -16.31 1.66
N LYS A 77 -12.60 -17.32 2.19
CA LYS A 77 -13.18 -18.63 2.53
C LYS A 77 -14.24 -18.54 3.64
N ILE A 78 -14.00 -17.73 4.66
CA ILE A 78 -14.98 -17.51 5.75
C ILE A 78 -16.23 -16.83 5.20
N ASN A 79 -16.07 -15.77 4.40
CA ASN A 79 -17.17 -15.05 3.77
C ASN A 79 -17.97 -15.97 2.83
N ALA A 80 -17.31 -16.83 2.05
CA ALA A 80 -17.99 -17.80 1.21
C ALA A 80 -18.86 -18.78 2.02
N LYS A 81 -18.33 -19.33 3.13
CA LYS A 81 -19.09 -20.22 4.02
C LYS A 81 -20.25 -19.51 4.70
N ALA A 82 -20.03 -18.28 5.18
CA ALA A 82 -21.06 -17.46 5.81
C ALA A 82 -22.18 -17.08 4.83
N ALA A 83 -21.82 -16.76 3.58
CA ALA A 83 -22.79 -16.47 2.52
C ALA A 83 -23.65 -17.69 2.19
N ILE A 84 -23.03 -18.88 2.06
CA ILE A 84 -23.77 -20.14 1.82
C ILE A 84 -24.73 -20.40 2.98
N ALA A 85 -24.27 -20.36 4.23
CA ALA A 85 -25.12 -20.61 5.40
C ALA A 85 -26.28 -19.61 5.49
N SER A 86 -26.01 -18.32 5.28
CA SER A 86 -27.02 -17.27 5.26
C SER A 86 -28.06 -17.49 4.16
N ALA A 87 -27.61 -17.82 2.94
CA ALA A 87 -28.48 -18.10 1.82
C ALA A 87 -29.36 -19.34 2.07
N THR A 88 -28.81 -20.40 2.65
CA THR A 88 -29.57 -21.60 3.03
C THR A 88 -30.63 -21.26 4.07
N ALA A 89 -30.30 -20.48 5.09
CA ALA A 89 -31.26 -20.04 6.11
C ALA A 89 -32.39 -19.19 5.51
N MET A 90 -32.06 -18.23 4.64
CA MET A 90 -33.04 -17.42 3.91
C MET A 90 -33.95 -18.28 3.03
N TYR A 91 -33.39 -19.25 2.32
CA TYR A 91 -34.15 -20.14 1.44
C TYR A 91 -35.11 -21.03 2.24
N MET A 92 -34.65 -21.64 3.33
CA MET A 92 -35.52 -22.42 4.23
C MET A 92 -36.66 -21.58 4.78
N ALA A 93 -36.36 -20.35 5.24
CA ALA A 93 -37.41 -19.44 5.71
C ALA A 93 -38.42 -19.13 4.60
N MET A 94 -37.95 -18.81 3.39
CA MET A 94 -38.81 -18.50 2.25
C MET A 94 -39.69 -19.69 1.84
N GLN A 95 -39.15 -20.91 1.86
CA GLN A 95 -39.92 -22.14 1.60
C GLN A 95 -41.02 -22.34 2.64
N ILE A 96 -40.73 -22.18 3.94
CA ILE A 96 -41.74 -22.30 5.00
C ILE A 96 -42.88 -21.30 4.78
N TYR A 97 -42.58 -20.05 4.42
CA TYR A 97 -43.62 -19.05 4.15
C TYR A 97 -44.44 -19.35 2.89
N HIS A 98 -43.79 -19.88 1.85
CA HIS A 98 -44.46 -20.33 0.64
C HIS A 98 -45.41 -21.51 0.92
N ASP A 99 -44.98 -22.48 1.72
CA ASP A 99 -45.78 -23.64 2.11
C ASP A 99 -46.97 -23.24 3.01
N MET A 100 -46.85 -22.13 3.76
CA MET A 100 -47.94 -21.51 4.51
C MET A 100 -48.89 -20.66 3.64
N GLY A 101 -48.66 -20.57 2.32
CA GLY A 101 -49.49 -19.82 1.38
C GLY A 101 -49.41 -18.29 1.55
N LYS A 102 -48.38 -17.78 2.24
CA LYS A 102 -48.18 -16.34 2.47
C LYS A 102 -47.23 -15.75 1.42
N ASP A 103 -47.38 -14.46 1.14
CA ASP A 103 -46.52 -13.77 0.17
C ASP A 103 -45.11 -13.55 0.74
N ALA A 104 -44.20 -14.44 0.41
CA ALA A 104 -42.82 -14.42 0.88
C ALA A 104 -42.00 -13.24 0.31
N ARG A 105 -42.46 -12.59 -0.78
CA ARG A 105 -41.74 -11.48 -1.42
C ARG A 105 -41.82 -10.20 -0.60
N ALA A 106 -43.00 -9.85 -0.10
CA ALA A 106 -43.20 -8.65 0.72
C ALA A 106 -42.37 -8.72 2.02
N LEU A 107 -42.35 -9.89 2.67
CA LEU A 107 -41.56 -10.13 3.86
C LEU A 107 -40.04 -9.98 3.60
N TYR A 108 -39.55 -10.47 2.46
CA TYR A 108 -38.15 -10.32 2.08
C TYR A 108 -37.77 -8.85 1.87
N GLU A 109 -38.61 -8.05 1.23
CA GLU A 109 -38.35 -6.63 1.03
C GLU A 109 -38.30 -5.84 2.34
N GLU A 110 -39.20 -6.13 3.29
CA GLU A 110 -39.18 -5.52 4.62
C GLU A 110 -37.96 -5.96 5.43
N ALA A 111 -37.63 -7.25 5.43
CA ALA A 111 -36.44 -7.78 6.10
C ALA A 111 -35.15 -7.17 5.52
N ARG A 112 -35.08 -7.00 4.20
CA ARG A 112 -33.94 -6.35 3.53
C ARG A 112 -33.80 -4.89 3.94
N LYS A 113 -34.90 -4.13 4.04
CA LYS A 113 -34.87 -2.73 4.52
C LYS A 113 -34.31 -2.65 5.94
N ARG A 114 -34.74 -3.54 6.84
CA ARG A 114 -34.24 -3.62 8.23
C ARG A 114 -32.76 -4.04 8.29
N ALA A 115 -32.35 -5.00 7.46
CA ALA A 115 -30.95 -5.43 7.40
C ALA A 115 -30.02 -4.32 6.90
N VAL A 116 -30.44 -3.53 5.89
CA VAL A 116 -29.66 -2.37 5.41
C VAL A 116 -29.58 -1.27 6.46
N ALA A 117 -30.64 -1.06 7.26
CA ALA A 117 -30.61 -0.13 8.38
C ALA A 117 -29.64 -0.59 9.48
N PHE A 118 -29.63 -1.88 9.82
CA PHE A 118 -28.69 -2.46 10.79
C PHE A 118 -27.22 -2.29 10.41
N VAL A 119 -26.89 -2.34 9.11
CA VAL A 119 -25.51 -2.11 8.65
C VAL A 119 -25.08 -0.64 8.79
N LYS A 120 -26.03 0.30 8.82
CA LYS A 120 -25.76 1.74 8.85
C LYS A 120 -25.84 2.36 10.25
N LEU A 121 -26.52 1.71 11.19
CA LEU A 121 -26.78 2.23 12.53
C LEU A 121 -26.09 1.37 13.59
N PRO A 122 -25.56 1.95 14.69
CA PRO A 122 -25.07 1.18 15.84
C PRO A 122 -26.20 0.33 16.45
N HIS A 123 -25.86 -0.85 16.98
CA HIS A 123 -26.83 -1.86 17.44
C HIS A 123 -27.86 -1.30 18.45
N ASP A 124 -27.45 -0.40 19.33
CA ASP A 124 -28.26 0.18 20.41
C ASP A 124 -29.42 1.05 19.91
N GLU A 125 -29.30 1.66 18.73
CA GLU A 125 -30.35 2.50 18.15
C GLU A 125 -31.43 1.67 17.43
N LEU A 126 -31.16 0.39 17.14
CA LEU A 126 -32.06 -0.46 16.36
C LEU A 126 -33.00 -1.33 17.22
N THR A 127 -32.60 -1.66 18.45
CA THR A 127 -33.38 -2.53 19.36
C THR A 127 -34.38 -1.78 20.21
N GLY A 128 -34.27 -0.45 20.36
CA GLY A 128 -35.24 0.33 21.11
C GLY A 128 -35.29 0.03 22.62
N ASP A 129 -34.43 -0.83 23.15
CA ASP A 129 -34.18 -0.95 24.59
C ASP A 129 -33.32 0.25 25.01
N LYS A 130 -33.98 1.37 25.24
CA LYS A 130 -33.54 2.26 26.32
C LYS A 130 -33.98 1.59 27.60
N ASP A 131 -33.02 1.17 28.42
CA ASP A 131 -33.25 0.75 29.80
C ASP A 131 -34.18 1.76 30.51
N GLU A 132 -35.41 1.35 30.78
CA GLU A 132 -36.28 1.79 31.90
C GLU A 132 -37.41 0.78 32.14
#